data_AF-A0AAV5MJX8-F1
#
_entry.id   AF-A0AAV5MJX8-F1
#
_cell.length_a   1.000
_cell.length_b   1.000
_cell.length_c   1.000
_cell.angle_alpha   90.00
_cell.angle_beta   90.00
_cell.angle_gamma   90.00
#
_symmetry.space_group_name_H-M   'P 1'
#
loop_
_entity.id
_entity.type
_entity.pdbx_description
1 polymer ?
#
loop_
_entity_poly.entity_id
_entity_poly.type
_entity_poly.pdbx_seq_one_letter_code
_entity_poly.pdbx_strand_id
1 'polypeptide(L)'
;MDESVEAGSSLPDNPLGIEQIHLEAQNQWLSQAPILGILQNHEKFGISSELPNKPPSGSLFLFDKKVQRHFRNDGHNWKKKKDGKTLLEGHQTLKNESFGDLDCYYAHGEENRNFQRRSYWMRKGDFSHVAFVHYLEVMVRIYDLSYHSSFCFFQPSSKMNLRNLFSSFYF
;
A
#
# COMPACT_ATOMS: atom_id res chain seq x y z
N MET A 1 36.61 -0.73 34.02
CA MET A 1 35.49 -1.66 34.20
C MET A 1 34.37 -1.08 33.37
N ASP A 2 34.38 -1.49 32.11
CA ASP A 2 33.35 -1.21 31.12
C ASP A 2 32.07 -2.03 31.44
N GLU A 3 31.02 -1.76 30.66
CA GLU A 3 29.61 -2.21 30.76
C GLU A 3 28.78 -1.30 31.68
N SER A 4 27.70 -0.68 31.22
CA SER A 4 26.64 -1.28 30.40
C SER A 4 25.89 -0.23 29.56
N VAL A 5 25.76 -0.54 28.27
CA VAL A 5 24.89 0.13 27.30
C VAL A 5 23.55 -0.64 27.32
N GLU A 6 22.48 -0.01 27.81
CA GLU A 6 21.08 -0.38 27.57
C GLU A 6 20.38 0.88 27.03
N ALA A 7 19.50 0.86 26.03
CA ALA A 7 18.81 -0.23 25.38
C ALA A 7 18.66 0.10 23.89
N GLY A 8 19.01 -0.84 23.02
CA GLY A 8 18.52 -0.84 21.65
C GLY A 8 17.03 -1.12 21.69
N SER A 9 16.20 -0.16 21.29
CA SER A 9 14.78 -0.39 21.03
C SER A 9 14.65 -1.26 19.78
N SER A 10 14.69 -2.57 19.98
CA SER A 10 14.26 -3.55 19.00
C SER A 10 12.83 -3.18 18.59
N LEU A 11 12.69 -2.90 17.30
CA LEU A 11 11.42 -2.77 16.62
C LEU A 11 10.50 -3.93 17.03
N PRO A 12 9.19 -3.71 17.20
CA PRO A 12 8.29 -4.80 17.50
C PRO A 12 8.37 -5.80 16.34
N ASP A 13 8.93 -6.98 16.64
CA ASP A 13 8.68 -8.19 15.88
C ASP A 13 7.16 -8.27 15.70
N ASN A 14 6.70 -7.98 14.49
CA ASN A 14 5.34 -8.25 14.10
C ASN A 14 5.38 -9.54 13.27
N PRO A 15 5.35 -10.73 13.89
CA PRO A 15 5.32 -11.99 13.16
C PRO A 15 3.87 -12.25 12.75
N LEU A 16 3.26 -11.36 11.97
CA LEU A 16 2.14 -11.81 11.16
C LEU A 16 2.75 -12.85 10.22
N GLY A 17 2.42 -14.12 10.46
CA GLY A 17 2.84 -15.20 9.58
C GLY A 17 2.43 -14.90 8.15
N ILE A 18 3.18 -15.43 7.18
CA ILE A 18 2.92 -15.24 5.75
C ILE A 18 1.44 -15.50 5.42
N GLU A 19 0.85 -16.54 5.98
CA GLU A 19 -0.58 -16.88 5.87
C GLU A 19 -1.52 -15.74 6.31
N GLN A 20 -1.24 -15.11 7.45
CA GLN A 20 -2.06 -14.02 7.97
C GLN A 20 -1.97 -12.78 7.08
N ILE A 21 -0.78 -12.49 6.53
CA ILE A 21 -0.58 -11.40 5.56
C ILE A 21 -1.40 -11.67 4.29
N HIS A 22 -1.39 -12.89 3.77
CA HIS A 22 -2.21 -13.26 2.62
C HIS A 22 -3.70 -13.13 2.92
N LEU A 23 -4.16 -13.59 4.09
CA LEU A 23 -5.55 -13.50 4.51
C LEU A 23 -6.02 -12.04 4.65
N GLU A 24 -5.19 -11.17 5.24
CA GLU A 24 -5.50 -9.75 5.33
C GLU A 24 -5.52 -9.09 3.97
N ALA A 25 -4.54 -9.38 3.11
CA ALA A 25 -4.44 -8.82 1.78
C ALA A 25 -5.64 -9.15 0.88
N GLN A 26 -6.31 -10.29 1.12
CA GLN A 26 -7.55 -10.65 0.42
C GLN A 26 -8.73 -9.71 0.73
N ASN A 27 -8.73 -9.08 1.91
CA ASN A 27 -9.90 -8.39 2.44
C ASN A 27 -9.69 -6.90 2.67
N GLN A 28 -8.45 -6.45 2.84
CA GLN A 28 -8.13 -5.07 3.19
C GLN A 28 -6.73 -4.67 2.71
N TRP A 29 -6.49 -3.36 2.64
CA TRP A 29 -5.15 -2.83 2.40
C TRP A 29 -4.24 -3.11 3.59
N LEU A 30 -3.05 -3.65 3.33
CA LEU A 30 -2.06 -3.84 4.36
C LEU A 30 -1.60 -2.50 4.94
N SER A 31 -1.39 -2.48 6.26
CA SER A 31 -0.81 -1.33 6.93
C SER A 31 0.70 -1.25 6.67
N GLN A 32 1.33 -0.14 7.05
CA GLN A 32 2.73 0.13 6.75
C GLN A 32 3.71 -0.90 7.33
N ALA A 33 3.45 -1.42 8.54
CA ALA A 33 4.34 -2.38 9.19
C ALA A 33 4.44 -3.73 8.44
N PRO A 34 3.33 -4.42 8.08
CA PRO A 34 3.38 -5.59 7.22
C PRO A 34 4.08 -5.34 5.88
N ILE A 35 3.83 -4.20 5.22
CA ILE A 35 4.47 -3.86 3.94
C ILE A 35 5.98 -3.79 4.08
N LEU A 36 6.49 -3.11 5.12
CA LEU A 36 7.92 -3.03 5.40
C LEU A 36 8.51 -4.41 5.69
N GLY A 37 7.81 -5.23 6.48
CA GLY A 37 8.21 -6.61 6.75
C GLY A 37 8.34 -7.46 5.49
N ILE A 38 7.39 -7.34 4.55
CA ILE A 38 7.42 -8.03 3.25
C ILE A 38 8.63 -7.59 2.43
N LEU A 39 8.88 -6.28 2.32
CA LEU A 39 9.99 -5.73 1.52
C LEU A 39 11.35 -6.18 2.06
N GLN A 40 11.51 -6.20 3.38
CA GLN A 40 12.75 -6.62 4.04
C GLN A 40 12.98 -8.13 3.96
N ASN A 41 11.90 -8.92 3.98
CA ASN A 41 11.95 -10.39 3.92
C ASN A 41 11.59 -10.93 2.52
N HIS A 42 11.80 -10.14 1.46
CA HIS A 42 11.32 -10.44 0.11
C HIS A 42 11.77 -11.81 -0.41
N GLU A 43 12.93 -12.32 0.00
CA GLU A 43 13.42 -13.66 -0.32
C GLU A 43 12.46 -14.77 0.14
N LYS A 44 11.81 -14.60 1.31
CA LYS A 44 10.84 -15.56 1.87
C LYS A 44 9.50 -15.53 1.13
N PHE A 45 9.13 -14.37 0.56
CA PHE A 45 7.89 -14.20 -0.20
C PHE A 45 8.05 -14.53 -1.69
N GLY A 46 9.29 -14.58 -2.18
CA GLY A 46 9.62 -14.88 -3.57
C GLY A 46 9.47 -13.67 -4.49
N ILE A 47 10.45 -13.44 -5.35
CA ILE A 47 10.38 -12.43 -6.42
C ILE A 47 9.73 -13.08 -7.65
N SER A 48 8.69 -12.42 -8.18
CA SER A 48 8.01 -12.83 -9.39
C SER A 48 8.90 -12.61 -10.62
N SER A 49 9.15 -13.67 -11.38
CA SER A 49 9.92 -13.64 -12.63
C SER A 49 9.11 -13.17 -13.83
N GLU A 50 7.78 -13.27 -13.75
CA GLU A 50 6.85 -12.97 -14.85
C GLU A 50 5.86 -11.86 -14.46
N LEU A 51 5.37 -11.14 -15.46
CA LEU A 51 4.33 -10.13 -15.28
C LEU A 51 2.96 -10.80 -15.18
N PRO A 52 2.17 -10.51 -14.13
CA PRO A 52 0.81 -11.03 -14.05
C PRO A 52 -0.06 -10.40 -15.14
N ASN A 53 -1.02 -11.18 -15.66
CA ASN A 53 -2.03 -10.67 -16.60
C ASN A 53 -3.39 -10.63 -15.91
N LYS A 54 -3.88 -9.42 -15.66
CA LYS A 54 -5.12 -9.11 -14.94
C LYS A 54 -5.26 -9.88 -13.61
N PRO A 55 -4.30 -9.72 -12.68
CA PRO A 55 -4.37 -10.40 -11.39
C PRO A 55 -5.66 -10.05 -10.64
N PRO A 56 -6.30 -11.03 -9.96
CA PRO A 56 -7.54 -10.81 -9.22
C PRO A 56 -7.32 -10.03 -7.92
N SER A 57 -8.42 -9.57 -7.31
CA SER A 57 -8.39 -8.96 -5.97
C SER A 57 -7.74 -9.89 -4.94
N GLY A 58 -6.97 -9.31 -4.03
CA GLY A 58 -6.22 -10.02 -3.00
C GLY A 58 -4.83 -10.48 -3.43
N SER A 59 -4.48 -10.33 -4.71
CA SER A 59 -3.19 -10.81 -5.21
C SER A 59 -2.02 -9.92 -4.75
N LEU A 60 -0.91 -10.56 -4.42
CA LEU A 60 0.33 -9.96 -3.95
C LEU A 60 1.49 -10.36 -4.85
N PHE A 61 2.35 -9.41 -5.22
CA PHE A 61 3.54 -9.68 -6.02
C PHE A 61 4.74 -8.87 -5.53
N LEU A 62 5.92 -9.44 -5.67
CA LEU A 62 7.19 -8.77 -5.48
C LEU A 62 7.99 -8.78 -6.77
N PHE A 63 8.60 -7.66 -7.11
CA PHE A 63 9.42 -7.52 -8.30
C PHE A 63 10.76 -6.90 -7.95
N ASP A 64 11.84 -7.40 -8.54
CA ASP A 64 13.08 -6.64 -8.64
C ASP A 64 12.92 -5.62 -9.77
N LYS A 65 12.87 -4.33 -9.44
CA LYS A 65 12.74 -3.24 -10.41
C LYS A 65 13.91 -3.16 -11.40
N LYS A 66 15.08 -3.72 -11.07
CA LYS A 66 16.22 -3.75 -11.97
C LYS A 66 15.97 -4.72 -13.14
N VAL A 67 15.28 -5.81 -12.86
CA VAL A 67 14.95 -6.87 -13.82
C VAL A 67 13.59 -6.59 -14.47
N GLN A 68 12.54 -6.41 -13.67
CA GLN A 68 11.16 -6.19 -14.10
C GLN A 68 10.80 -4.70 -14.07
N ARG A 69 11.42 -3.89 -14.93
CA ARG A 69 11.21 -2.42 -14.98
C ARG A 69 9.76 -2.01 -15.25
N HIS A 70 9.04 -2.83 -16.01
CA HIS A 70 7.66 -2.60 -16.42
C HIS A 70 6.66 -3.44 -15.61
N PHE A 71 6.94 -3.70 -14.33
CA PHE A 71 6.07 -4.48 -13.44
C PHE A 71 4.63 -3.98 -13.32
N ARG A 72 4.36 -2.74 -13.75
CA ARG A 72 3.03 -2.12 -13.80
C ARG A 72 2.23 -2.44 -15.07
N ASN A 73 2.83 -3.09 -16.06
CA ASN A 73 2.16 -3.54 -17.28
C ASN A 73 1.47 -4.88 -17.02
N ASP A 74 0.43 -4.84 -16.19
CA ASP A 74 -0.26 -6.00 -15.61
C ASP A 74 -1.56 -6.37 -16.35
N GLY A 75 -1.77 -5.84 -17.56
CA GLY A 75 -2.93 -6.14 -18.40
C GLY A 75 -4.26 -5.49 -17.95
N HIS A 76 -4.30 -4.82 -16.79
CA HIS A 76 -5.48 -4.06 -16.36
C HIS A 76 -5.57 -2.71 -17.09
N ASN A 77 -6.81 -2.28 -17.34
CA ASN A 77 -7.07 -0.92 -17.81
C ASN A 77 -7.20 -0.01 -16.59
N TRP A 78 -6.16 0.78 -16.35
CA TRP A 78 -6.13 1.78 -15.28
C TRP A 78 -6.65 3.12 -15.79
N LYS A 79 -7.39 3.82 -14.92
CA LYS A 79 -7.96 5.14 -15.20
C LYS A 79 -6.90 6.08 -15.75
N LYS A 80 -7.20 6.71 -16.88
CA LYS A 80 -6.31 7.70 -17.51
C LYS A 80 -6.79 9.14 -17.28
N LYS A 81 -5.88 10.10 -17.48
CA LYS A 81 -6.20 11.53 -17.56
C LYS A 81 -7.08 11.78 -18.78
N LYS A 82 -7.65 13.00 -18.88
CA LYS A 82 -8.50 13.42 -20.01
C LYS A 82 -7.80 13.32 -21.38
N ASP A 83 -6.47 13.28 -21.39
CA ASP A 83 -5.67 13.09 -22.60
C ASP A 83 -5.72 11.65 -23.16
N GLY A 84 -6.27 10.68 -22.41
CA GLY A 84 -6.37 9.27 -22.77
C GLY A 84 -5.03 8.52 -22.82
N LYS A 85 -3.92 9.19 -22.49
CA LYS A 85 -2.55 8.65 -22.60
C LYS A 85 -1.91 8.45 -21.24
N THR A 86 -2.07 9.43 -20.36
CA THR A 86 -1.37 9.43 -19.08
C THR A 86 -2.21 8.71 -18.03
N LEU A 87 -1.63 7.76 -17.30
CA LEU A 87 -2.31 7.10 -16.18
C LEU A 87 -2.59 8.12 -15.06
N LEU A 88 -3.79 8.08 -14.49
CA LEU A 88 -4.16 8.89 -13.34
C LEU A 88 -3.71 8.18 -12.05
N GLU A 89 -2.39 8.13 -11.84
CA GLU A 89 -1.76 7.53 -10.66
C GLU A 89 -1.60 8.59 -9.57
N GLY A 90 -2.04 8.27 -8.35
CA GLY A 90 -1.70 9.07 -7.18
C GLY A 90 -0.38 8.61 -6.56
N HIS A 91 0.31 9.51 -5.88
CA HIS A 91 1.55 9.22 -5.18
C HIS A 91 1.49 9.77 -3.75
N GLN A 92 1.93 8.94 -2.80
CA GLN A 92 2.09 9.30 -1.40
C GLN A 92 3.44 8.78 -0.91
N THR A 93 4.14 9.58 -0.12
CA THR A 93 5.32 9.13 0.62
C THR A 93 4.93 8.92 2.09
N LEU A 94 5.11 7.71 2.58
CA LEU A 94 4.87 7.31 3.97
C LEU A 94 6.20 7.36 4.72
N LYS A 95 6.28 8.22 5.74
CA LYS A 95 7.49 8.32 6.58
C LYS A 95 7.47 7.25 7.66
N ASN A 96 8.62 6.63 7.90
CA ASN A 96 8.86 5.80 9.06
C ASN A 96 10.17 6.22 9.71
N GLU A 97 10.16 6.43 11.02
CA GLU A 97 11.35 6.87 11.76
C GLU A 97 12.48 5.85 11.72
N SER A 98 12.13 4.56 11.68
CA SER A 98 13.10 3.46 11.77
C SER A 98 13.55 2.93 10.41
N PHE A 99 12.68 2.97 9.41
CA PHE A 99 12.92 2.33 8.11
C PHE A 99 12.99 3.32 6.93
N GLY A 100 12.81 4.62 7.19
CA GLY A 100 12.85 5.67 6.17
C GLY A 100 11.56 5.79 5.35
N ASP A 101 11.68 6.50 4.22
CA ASP A 101 10.55 6.84 3.35
C ASP A 101 10.12 5.65 2.47
N LEU A 102 8.85 5.29 2.56
CA LEU A 102 8.17 4.31 1.72
C LEU A 102 7.32 5.04 0.67
N ASP A 103 7.61 4.83 -0.61
CA ASP A 103 6.79 5.35 -1.70
C ASP A 103 5.58 4.45 -1.93
N CYS A 104 4.40 5.05 -2.10
CA CYS A 104 3.13 4.40 -2.36
C CYS A 104 2.48 5.05 -3.59
N TYR A 105 2.27 4.26 -4.64
CA TYR A 105 1.55 4.67 -5.83
C TYR A 105 0.23 3.93 -5.90
N TYR A 106 -0.86 4.63 -6.17
CA TYR A 106 -2.19 4.03 -6.26
C TYR A 106 -2.89 4.36 -7.58
N ALA A 107 -3.50 3.34 -8.16
CA ALA A 107 -4.26 3.42 -9.40
C ALA A 107 -5.65 2.80 -9.23
N HIS A 108 -6.64 3.36 -9.93
CA HIS A 108 -8.03 2.87 -9.95
C HIS A 108 -8.33 2.27 -11.32
N GLY A 109 -9.08 1.18 -11.37
CA GLY A 109 -9.56 0.60 -12.61
C GLY A 109 -10.41 1.60 -13.41
N GLU A 110 -10.27 1.56 -14.73
CA GLU A 110 -11.05 2.37 -15.67
C GLU A 110 -12.51 1.92 -15.65
N GLU A 111 -12.75 0.62 -15.81
CA GLU A 111 -14.08 0.01 -15.83
C GLU A 111 -14.65 -0.18 -14.43
N ASN A 112 -13.83 -0.68 -13.49
CA ASN A 112 -14.22 -0.90 -12.10
C ASN A 112 -13.41 0.03 -11.18
N ARG A 113 -14.05 1.11 -10.71
CA ARG A 113 -13.40 2.09 -9.82
C ARG A 113 -13.08 1.55 -8.43
N ASN A 114 -13.77 0.49 -8.01
CA ASN A 114 -13.54 -0.19 -6.74
C ASN A 114 -12.30 -1.07 -6.79
N PHE A 115 -11.96 -1.58 -7.98
CA PHE A 115 -10.72 -2.29 -8.20
C PHE A 115 -9.54 -1.33 -8.26
N GLN A 116 -8.55 -1.60 -7.43
CA GLN A 116 -7.43 -0.70 -7.18
C GLN A 116 -6.13 -1.50 -7.10
N ARG A 117 -5.03 -0.84 -7.47
CA ARG A 117 -3.67 -1.34 -7.28
C ARG A 117 -2.88 -0.36 -6.44
N ARG A 118 -2.10 -0.88 -5.50
CA ARG A 118 -1.04 -0.14 -4.83
C ARG A 118 0.32 -0.75 -5.10
N SER A 119 1.30 0.11 -5.30
CA SER A 119 2.69 -0.28 -5.47
C SER A 119 3.55 0.44 -4.45
N TYR A 120 4.40 -0.32 -3.76
CA TYR A 120 5.20 0.13 -2.65
C TYR A 120 6.68 -0.17 -2.90
N TRP A 121 7.57 0.76 -2.54
CA TRP A 121 8.99 0.47 -2.43
C TRP A 121 9.70 1.46 -1.51
N MET A 122 10.79 1.02 -0.90
CA MET A 122 11.63 1.89 -0.09
C MET A 122 12.43 2.81 -1.02
N ARG A 123 12.52 4.10 -0.68
CA ARG A 123 13.22 5.07 -1.53
C ARG A 123 14.74 4.92 -1.49
N LYS A 124 15.29 4.49 -0.36
CA LYS A 124 16.73 4.32 -0.12
C LYS A 124 16.99 3.01 0.63
N GLY A 125 18.26 2.61 0.65
CA GLY A 125 18.73 1.39 1.33
C GLY A 125 18.72 0.15 0.44
N ASP A 126 19.10 -0.98 1.03
CA ASP A 126 19.38 -2.22 0.30
C ASP A 126 18.13 -2.78 -0.38
N PHE A 127 16.94 -2.56 0.18
CA PHE A 127 15.66 -3.03 -0.37
C PHE A 127 15.02 -2.08 -1.39
N SER A 128 15.69 -0.98 -1.75
CA SER A 128 15.14 0.01 -2.69
C SER A 128 14.92 -0.51 -4.11
N HIS A 129 15.50 -1.65 -4.46
CA HIS A 129 15.29 -2.32 -5.75
C HIS A 129 14.01 -3.15 -5.77
N VAL A 130 13.49 -3.59 -4.63
CA VAL A 130 12.28 -4.40 -4.53
C VAL A 130 11.03 -3.52 -4.63
N ALA A 131 10.03 -3.95 -5.37
CA ALA A 131 8.70 -3.35 -5.42
C ALA A 131 7.65 -4.38 -5.00
N PHE A 132 6.79 -4.00 -4.06
CA PHE A 132 5.63 -4.78 -3.64
C PHE A 132 4.37 -4.25 -4.29
N VAL A 133 3.57 -5.11 -4.89
CA VAL A 133 2.33 -4.75 -5.58
C VAL A 133 1.17 -5.52 -4.99
N HIS A 134 0.11 -4.80 -4.64
CA HIS A 134 -1.10 -5.36 -4.03
C HIS A 134 -2.32 -4.89 -4.83
N TYR A 135 -3.16 -5.85 -5.22
CA TYR A 135 -4.42 -5.63 -5.90
C TYR A 135 -5.58 -5.86 -4.94
N LEU A 136 -6.55 -4.94 -4.89
CA LEU A 136 -7.71 -5.08 -4.02
C LEU A 136 -8.94 -4.43 -4.64
N GLU A 137 -10.05 -5.15 -4.58
CA GLU A 137 -11.38 -4.60 -4.82
C GLU A 137 -11.97 -4.08 -3.50
N VAL A 138 -12.17 -2.77 -3.42
CA VAL A 138 -12.68 -2.11 -2.22
C VAL A 138 -14.21 -2.03 -2.30
N MET A 139 -14.91 -2.75 -1.42
CA MET A 139 -16.36 -2.61 -1.31
C MET A 139 -16.73 -1.24 -0.73
N VAL A 140 -17.43 -0.43 -1.53
CA VAL A 140 -18.06 0.80 -1.05
C VAL A 140 -19.25 0.40 -0.17
N ARG A 141 -19.16 0.65 1.13
CA ARG A 141 -20.31 0.43 2.03
C ARG A 141 -21.38 1.46 1.67
N ILE A 142 -22.62 1.01 1.48
CA ILE A 142 -23.76 1.79 0.96
C ILE A 142 -24.02 3.09 1.76
N TYR A 143 -23.62 3.15 3.03
CA TYR A 143 -23.71 4.35 3.87
C TYR A 143 -22.76 5.49 3.48
N ASP A 144 -21.74 5.24 2.65
CA ASP A 144 -20.77 6.25 2.23
C ASP A 144 -21.30 7.10 1.05
N LEU A 145 -22.23 6.55 0.25
CA LEU A 145 -22.80 7.22 -0.93
C LEU A 145 -23.72 8.41 -0.58
N SER A 146 -24.28 8.46 0.64
CA SER A 146 -25.14 9.58 1.07
C SER A 146 -24.36 10.85 1.42
N TYR A 147 -23.03 10.79 1.56
CA TYR A 147 -22.16 11.94 1.84
C TYR A 147 -21.27 12.35 0.65
N HIS A 148 -21.30 11.61 -0.47
CA HIS A 148 -20.19 11.62 -1.43
C HIS A 148 -20.40 12.42 -2.72
N SER A 149 -21.18 13.50 -2.68
CA SER A 149 -21.31 14.38 -3.85
C SER A 149 -20.05 15.22 -4.15
N SER A 150 -19.06 15.31 -3.26
CA SER A 150 -17.96 16.30 -3.44
C SER A 150 -16.56 15.93 -2.95
N PHE A 151 -16.27 14.71 -2.48
CA PHE A 151 -14.94 14.42 -1.92
C PHE A 151 -14.24 13.25 -2.62
N CYS A 152 -13.28 13.56 -3.50
CA CYS A 152 -12.25 12.58 -3.85
C CYS A 152 -11.64 12.04 -2.54
N PHE A 153 -11.77 10.73 -2.28
CA PHE A 153 -11.26 10.09 -1.08
C PHE A 153 -9.78 10.38 -0.87
N PHE A 154 -9.52 11.33 0.01
CA PHE A 154 -8.30 11.48 0.77
C PHE A 154 -8.21 10.23 1.66
N GLN A 155 -7.14 9.44 1.54
CA GLN A 155 -6.85 8.44 2.56
C GLN A 155 -5.87 8.99 3.58
N PRO A 156 -6.31 9.18 4.83
CA PRO A 156 -5.44 9.09 5.97
C PRO A 156 -5.58 7.70 6.61
N SER A 157 -4.53 6.89 6.56
CA SER A 157 -4.39 5.79 7.52
C SER A 157 -3.63 6.29 8.73
N SER A 158 -4.35 6.59 9.82
CA SER A 158 -3.98 6.23 11.19
C SER A 158 -4.95 6.88 12.19
N LYS A 159 -5.76 6.04 12.85
CA LYS A 159 -6.48 6.28 14.12
C LYS A 159 -7.31 7.57 14.23
N MET A 160 -8.63 7.47 14.00
CA MET A 160 -9.57 8.44 14.60
C MET A 160 -9.82 8.05 16.07
N ASN A 161 -9.35 8.91 16.99
CA ASN A 161 -9.70 8.84 18.41
C ASN A 161 -11.04 9.56 18.61
N LEU A 162 -12.05 8.84 19.09
CA LEU A 162 -13.39 9.35 19.42
C LEU A 162 -13.37 10.19 20.71
N ARG A 163 -12.66 11.33 20.69
CA ARG A 163 -12.78 12.38 21.72
C ARG A 163 -12.47 13.73 21.08
N ASN A 164 -13.44 14.28 20.37
CA ASN A 164 -13.73 15.73 20.26
C ASN A 164 -14.80 15.92 19.19
N LEU A 165 -16.06 15.78 19.59
CA LEU A 165 -17.18 16.25 18.79
C LEU A 165 -18.18 16.97 19.69
N PHE A 166 -17.74 18.07 20.29
CA PHE A 166 -18.64 19.13 20.78
C PHE A 166 -17.89 20.45 20.73
N SER A 167 -18.19 21.27 19.73
CA SER A 167 -18.60 22.67 19.92
C SER A 167 -18.61 23.41 18.59
N SER A 168 -19.77 24.04 18.34
CA SER A 168 -19.98 25.24 17.54
C SER A 168 -19.83 25.12 16.02
N PHE A 169 -20.96 25.18 15.32
CA PHE A 169 -21.30 26.41 14.59
C PHE A 169 -22.83 26.61 14.58
N TYR A 170 -23.20 27.84 14.94
CA TYR A 170 -24.53 28.43 14.92
C TYR A 170 -25.11 28.49 13.50
N PHE A 171 -26.40 28.16 13.36
CA PHE A 171 -27.47 29.08 12.97
C PHE A 171 -28.80 28.57 13.50
#